data_AF-A0A3S5DMY4-F1
#
_entry.id   AF-A0A3S5DMY4-F1
#
_cell.length_a   1.000
_cell.length_b   1.000
_cell.length_c   1.000
_cell.angle_alpha   90.00
_cell.angle_beta   90.00
_cell.angle_gamma   90.00
#
_symmetry.space_group_name_H-M   'P 1'
#
loop_
_entity.id
_entity.type
_entity.pdbx_description
1 polymer ?
#
loop_
_entity_poly.entity_id
_entity_poly.type
_entity_poly.pdbx_seq_one_letter_code
_entity_poly.pdbx_strand_id
1 'polypeptide(L)'
;MLLVWSAVVGTLDNVIRPVLIRMGADLPLLLILSGVIGGLIAFGMIGLFIGPVLLAVTWRLFSAWVHEVPAPTNEPEEILEELDDIEEANKQS
;
A
#
# COMPACT_ATOMS: atom_id res chain seq x y z
N MET A 1 -28.26 -2.68 -8.00
CA MET A 1 -27.43 -2.99 -6.82
C MET A 1 -25.99 -3.35 -7.20
N LEU A 2 -25.75 -4.35 -8.06
CA LEU A 2 -24.40 -4.72 -8.50
C LEU A 2 -23.63 -3.60 -9.22
N LEU A 3 -24.30 -2.78 -10.04
CA LEU A 3 -23.65 -1.64 -10.72
C LEU A 3 -23.15 -0.55 -9.75
N VAL A 4 -23.91 -0.26 -8.69
CA VAL A 4 -23.52 0.73 -7.67
C VAL A 4 -22.34 0.19 -6.85
N TRP A 5 -22.40 -1.09 -6.46
CA TRP A 5 -21.31 -1.74 -5.75
C TRP A 5 -20.02 -1.79 -6.58
N SER A 6 -20.13 -2.20 -7.85
CA SER A 6 -19.00 -2.26 -8.78
C SER A 6 -18.40 -0.89 -9.04
N ALA A 7 -19.22 0.17 -9.13
CA ALA A 7 -18.73 1.54 -9.26
C ALA A 7 -17.95 2.01 -8.02
N VAL A 8 -18.39 1.65 -6.82
CA VAL A 8 -17.71 1.98 -5.55
C VAL A 8 -16.40 1.20 -5.39
N VAL A 9 -16.39 -0.08 -5.76
CA VAL A 9 -15.17 -0.90 -5.73
C VAL A 9 -14.17 -0.40 -6.78
N GLY A 10 -14.63 -0.10 -8.00
CA GLY A 10 -13.77 0.42 -9.06
C GLY A 10 -13.16 1.79 -8.76
N THR A 11 -13.86 2.67 -8.05
CA THR A 11 -13.26 3.93 -7.56
C THR A 11 -12.26 3.68 -6.44
N LEU A 12 -12.52 2.71 -5.55
CA LEU A 12 -11.59 2.32 -4.50
C LEU A 12 -10.27 1.80 -5.10
N ASP A 13 -10.35 0.91 -6.08
CA ASP A 13 -9.17 0.37 -6.79
C ASP A 13 -8.40 1.46 -7.54
N ASN A 14 -9.10 2.46 -8.09
CA ASN A 14 -8.50 3.62 -8.75
C ASN A 14 -7.84 4.62 -7.80
N VAL A 15 -8.16 4.59 -6.50
CA VAL A 15 -7.54 5.46 -5.48
C VAL A 15 -6.41 4.73 -4.75
N ILE A 16 -6.59 3.44 -4.46
CA ILE A 16 -5.58 2.62 -3.79
C ILE A 16 -4.29 2.56 -4.62
N ARG A 17 -4.39 2.34 -5.93
CA ARG A 17 -3.23 2.21 -6.83
C ARG A 17 -2.34 3.47 -6.88
N PRO A 18 -2.85 4.69 -7.13
CA PRO A 18 -2.03 5.90 -7.10
C PRO A 18 -1.54 6.29 -5.70
N VAL A 19 -2.27 5.96 -4.63
CA VAL A 19 -1.81 6.16 -3.24
C VAL A 19 -0.61 5.27 -2.95
N LEU A 20 -0.65 3.99 -3.36
CA LEU A 20 0.48 3.06 -3.23
C LEU A 20 1.71 3.52 -4.03
N ILE A 21 1.52 4.07 -5.23
CA ILE A 21 2.62 4.55 -6.09
C ILE A 21 3.18 5.90 -5.61
N ARG A 22 2.34 6.77 -5.00
CA ARG A 22 2.77 8.05 -4.40
C ARG A 22 3.52 7.91 -3.07
N MET A 23 3.71 6.69 -2.56
CA MET A 23 4.39 6.37 -1.30
C MET A 23 5.85 6.83 -1.19
N GLY A 24 6.43 7.45 -2.21
CA GLY A 24 7.87 7.77 -2.27
C GLY A 24 8.33 9.12 -1.72
N ALA A 25 7.49 10.15 -1.48
CA ALA A 25 8.06 11.50 -1.28
C ALA A 25 7.42 12.43 -0.22
N ASP A 26 6.09 12.46 0.01
CA ASP A 26 5.45 13.54 0.80
C ASP A 26 4.36 13.06 1.79
N LEU A 27 4.58 11.91 2.42
CA LEU A 27 3.52 11.12 3.06
C LEU A 27 2.90 11.73 4.32
N PRO A 28 3.65 12.29 5.29
CA PRO A 28 3.07 12.62 6.59
C PRO A 28 1.96 13.68 6.49
N LEU A 29 2.20 14.76 5.73
CA LEU A 29 1.26 15.88 5.64
C LEU A 29 0.04 15.52 4.79
N LEU A 30 0.24 14.89 3.63
CA LEU A 30 -0.85 14.54 2.73
C LEU A 30 -1.77 13.48 3.35
N LEU A 31 -1.18 12.52 4.08
CA LEU A 31 -1.89 11.46 4.79
C LEU A 31 -2.74 12.07 5.92
N ILE A 32 -2.18 12.98 6.74
CA ILE A 32 -2.92 13.67 7.80
C ILE A 32 -4.08 14.50 7.22
N LEU A 33 -3.83 15.30 6.18
CA LEU A 33 -4.87 16.11 5.52
C LEU A 33 -5.95 15.23 4.89
N SER A 34 -5.56 14.15 4.22
CA SER A 34 -6.50 13.17 3.65
C SER A 34 -7.34 12.50 4.73
N GLY A 35 -6.76 12.13 5.88
CA GLY A 35 -7.46 11.56 7.02
C GLY A 35 -8.47 12.51 7.65
N VAL A 36 -8.10 13.79 7.81
CA VAL A 36 -8.99 14.83 8.34
C VAL A 36 -10.15 15.10 7.36
N ILE A 37 -9.86 15.31 6.08
CA ILE A 37 -10.87 15.61 5.06
C ILE A 37 -11.81 14.41 4.85
N GLY A 38 -11.25 13.21 4.75
CA GLY A 38 -12.01 11.97 4.63
C GLY A 38 -12.87 11.68 5.86
N GLY A 39 -12.32 11.89 7.06
CA GLY A 39 -13.05 11.79 8.31
C GLY A 39 -14.21 12.77 8.38
N LEU A 40 -13.98 14.03 8.00
CA LEU A 40 -15.01 15.08 7.98
C LEU A 40 -16.16 14.74 7.02
N ILE A 41 -15.86 14.20 5.83
CA ILE A 41 -16.88 13.81 4.85
C ILE A 41 -17.67 12.58 5.31
N ALA A 42 -17.00 11.58 5.91
CA ALA A 42 -17.63 10.33 6.32
C ALA A 42 -18.43 10.44 7.63
N PHE A 43 -17.93 11.21 8.61
CA PHE A 43 -18.46 11.24 9.99
C PHE A 43 -18.76 12.66 10.51
N GLY A 44 -18.62 13.70 9.69
CA GLY A 44 -18.83 15.10 10.11
C GLY A 44 -17.76 15.58 11.10
N MET A 45 -18.11 16.47 12.02
CA MET A 45 -17.14 17.07 12.97
C MET A 45 -16.39 16.03 13.82
N ILE A 46 -17.04 14.92 14.18
CA ILE A 46 -16.42 13.82 14.95
C ILE A 46 -15.29 13.17 14.14
N GLY A 47 -15.42 13.20 12.82
CA GLY A 47 -14.41 12.76 11.86
C GLY A 47 -13.08 13.49 11.96
N LEU A 48 -13.03 14.68 12.55
CA LEU A 48 -11.78 15.41 12.78
C LEU A 48 -10.87 14.69 13.80
N PHE A 49 -11.47 13.95 14.75
CA PHE A 49 -10.75 13.13 15.71
C PHE A 49 -10.55 11.71 15.19
N ILE A 50 -11.61 11.10 14.64
CA ILE A 50 -11.60 9.72 14.14
C ILE A 50 -10.69 9.57 12.91
N GLY A 51 -10.67 10.57 12.02
CA GLY A 51 -9.92 10.55 10.75
C GLY A 51 -8.42 10.32 10.94
N PRO A 52 -7.71 11.18 11.68
CA PRO A 52 -6.28 11.00 11.97
C PRO A 52 -5.97 9.69 12.71
N VAL A 53 -6.84 9.24 13.62
CA VAL A 53 -6.65 8.01 14.39
C VAL A 53 -6.76 6.78 13.48
N LEU A 54 -7.82 6.68 12.68
CA LEU A 54 -8.00 5.59 11.71
C LEU A 54 -6.85 5.55 10.72
N LEU A 55 -6.45 6.71 10.21
CA LEU A 55 -5.32 6.86 9.31
C LEU A 55 -4.02 6.32 9.91
N ALA A 56 -3.72 6.65 11.17
CA ALA A 56 -2.54 6.15 11.86
C ALA A 56 -2.56 4.63 12.04
N VAL A 57 -3.71 4.05 12.39
CA VAL A 57 -3.87 2.59 12.54
C VAL A 57 -3.72 1.88 11.20
N THR A 58 -4.38 2.36 10.16
CA THR A 58 -4.27 1.82 8.80
C THR A 58 -2.84 1.91 8.30
N TRP A 59 -2.16 3.04 8.50
CA TRP A 59 -0.75 3.21 8.14
C TRP A 59 0.14 2.22 8.88
N ARG A 60 -0.08 2.00 10.18
CA ARG A 60 0.67 1.02 10.97
C ARG A 60 0.44 -0.40 10.46
N LEU A 61 -0.80 -0.78 10.19
CA LEU A 61 -1.14 -2.11 9.68
C LEU A 61 -0.60 -2.34 8.28
N PHE A 62 -0.75 -1.35 7.39
CA PHE A 62 -0.23 -1.38 6.04
C PHE A 62 1.30 -1.44 6.03
N SER A 63 1.97 -0.62 6.86
CA SER A 63 3.43 -0.66 7.02
C SER A 63 3.88 -2.02 7.55
N ALA A 64 3.19 -2.61 8.53
CA ALA A 64 3.52 -3.93 9.05
C ALA A 64 3.43 -5.01 7.96
N TRP A 65 2.36 -4.97 7.16
CA TRP A 65 2.18 -5.87 6.02
C TRP A 65 3.24 -5.67 4.92
N VAL A 66 3.54 -4.43 4.54
CA VAL A 66 4.57 -4.13 3.53
C VAL A 66 5.97 -4.53 4.02
N HIS A 67 6.29 -4.34 5.30
CA HIS A 67 7.60 -4.71 5.84
C HIS A 67 7.76 -6.21 6.08
N GLU A 68 6.68 -6.99 6.03
CA GLU A 68 6.72 -8.46 5.98
C GLU A 68 7.09 -8.98 4.60
N VAL A 69 6.95 -8.16 3.55
CA VAL A 69 7.42 -8.47 2.20
C VAL A 69 8.83 -7.91 2.08
N PRO A 70 9.89 -8.73 2.18
CA PRO A 70 11.24 -8.26 1.88
C PRO A 70 11.20 -7.65 0.48
N ALA A 71 11.72 -6.43 0.36
CA ALA A 71 11.84 -5.80 -0.95
C ALA A 71 12.57 -6.79 -1.86
N PRO A 72 12.09 -7.03 -3.10
CA PRO A 72 12.87 -7.81 -4.04
C PRO A 72 14.25 -7.19 -4.09
N THR A 73 15.26 -7.99 -3.78
CA THR A 73 16.65 -7.58 -3.82
C THR A 73 16.92 -7.17 -5.25
N ASN A 74 16.96 -5.85 -5.48
CA ASN A 74 17.22 -5.27 -6.79
C ASN A 74 18.72 -5.30 -7.11
N GLU A 75 19.50 -6.08 -6.36
CA GLU A 75 20.91 -6.31 -6.56
C GLU A 75 21.02 -7.36 -7.68
N PRO A 76 21.47 -6.96 -8.88
CA PRO A 76 21.57 -7.87 -10.00
C PRO A 76 22.48 -9.07 -9.68
N GLU A 77 23.43 -8.88 -8.75
CA GLU A 77 24.35 -9.92 -8.29
C GLU A 77 23.65 -11.07 -7.56
N GLU A 78 22.68 -10.78 -6.69
CA GLU A 78 21.93 -11.80 -5.94
C GLU A 78 20.98 -12.60 -6.86
N ILE A 79 20.37 -11.91 -7.84
CA ILE A 79 19.53 -12.56 -8.87
C ILE A 79 20.38 -13.46 -9.77
N LEU A 80 21.60 -13.06 -10.12
CA LEU A 80 22.50 -13.89 -10.93
C LEU A 80 22.99 -15.12 -10.15
N GLU A 81 23.28 -14.97 -8.85
CA GLU A 81 23.66 -16.08 -7.97
C GLU A 81 22.52 -17.11 -7.84
N GLU A 82 21.27 -16.64 -7.63
CA GLU A 82 20.10 -17.52 -7.54
C GLU A 82 19.79 -18.22 -8.88
N LEU A 83 20.05 -17.56 -10.02
CA LEU A 83 19.90 -18.15 -11.36
C LEU A 83 20.99 -19.17 -11.70
N ASP A 84 22.24 -18.90 -11.32
CA ASP A 84 23.36 -19.84 -11.51
C ASP A 84 23.16 -21.12 -10.68
N ASP A 85 22.68 -20.99 -9.43
CA ASP A 85 22.34 -22.12 -8.54
C ASP A 85 21.24 -23.02 -9.14
N ILE A 86 20.21 -22.40 -9.75
CA ILE A 86 19.11 -23.12 -10.42
C ILE A 86 19.61 -23.83 -11.69
N GLU A 87 20.53 -23.22 -12.44
CA GLU A 87 21.08 -23.82 -13.66
C GLU A 87 22.03 -24.99 -13.37
N GLU A 88 22.86 -24.90 -12.32
CA GLU A 88 23.71 -26.02 -11.87
C GLU A 88 22.88 -27.21 -11.38
N ALA A 89 21.83 -26.97 -10.58
CA ALA A 89 20.95 -28.02 -10.07
C ALA A 89 20.23 -28.79 -11.20
N ASN A 90 19.83 -28.09 -12.27
CA ASN A 90 19.17 -28.70 -13.42
C ASN A 90 20.15 -29.45 -14.36
N LYS A 91 21.44 -29.09 -14.33
CA LYS A 91 22.49 -29.78 -15.10
C LYS A 91 22.93 -31.10 -14.48
N GLN A 92 22.70 -31.26 -13.18
CA GLN A 92 23.08 -32.43 -12.40
C GLN A 92 21.95 -33.48 -12.26
N SER A 93 20.72 -33.15 -12.70
CA SER A 93 19.58 -34.07 -12.82
C SER A 93 19.45 -34.66 -14.22
#